data_AF-A0A2J6IGT7-F1
#
_entry.id   AF-A0A2J6IGT7-F1
#
_cell.length_a   1.000
_cell.length_b   1.000
_cell.length_c   1.000
_cell.angle_alpha   90.00
_cell.angle_beta   90.00
_cell.angle_gamma   90.00
#
_symmetry.space_group_name_H-M   'P 1'
#
loop_
_entity.id
_entity.type
_entity.pdbx_description
1 polymer ?
#
loop_
_entity_poly.entity_id
_entity_poly.type
_entity_poly.pdbx_seq_one_letter_code
_entity_poly.pdbx_strand_id
1 'polypeptide(L)'
;MNRSQIVSIAVLAFMLLIVNGLNAQWQTDIDYDFKIKVPTNWSKNVYFDGTDKVYDFYSPDENAAVQMRTFEAPAGLTLDLLVGVYEEQMIPAGAFKEGVKNHVSVTGIPGKQASYSFNYNGNQVGMGVFYAIQNGKAYVISAIIPVSMLEQKAVEVKSITQSFQLLSAKPTGNKDKFRVNKITLCDQLDYNNRAVNPKTEFSTKTPEIHAVVEYQGYTNKAITVKWIYKNNNRIITEDDYTFKKGQGGVGVVSLTKPYNDWPVGEYWVEFYEGPTVFKELRFDIKQSGSGGMKGNTAISGRYDLISRSDGQQAYNFLYYVFNSDGTVTEKHQPKGSGGYVGEHTGLWTANGNKLQIKFDWGTYDYEIQGKTLKHTDKQGVVLIYRKQ
;
A
#
# COMPACT_ATOMS: atom_id res chain seq x y z
N MET A 1 60.60 -30.37 17.21
CA MET A 1 59.13 -30.25 17.37
C MET A 1 58.52 -31.54 16.86
N ASN A 2 57.81 -32.28 17.71
CA ASN A 2 57.38 -33.65 17.39
C ASN A 2 56.18 -33.58 16.42
N ARG A 3 56.00 -34.59 15.55
CA ARG A 3 54.93 -34.60 14.54
C ARG A 3 53.53 -34.29 15.12
N SER A 4 53.24 -34.70 16.36
CA SER A 4 51.96 -34.38 17.01
C SER A 4 51.83 -32.90 17.40
N GLN A 5 52.92 -32.20 17.74
CA GLN A 5 52.89 -30.76 18.06
C GLN A 5 52.66 -29.90 16.81
N ILE A 6 53.18 -30.32 15.65
CA ILE A 6 52.93 -29.64 14.37
C ILE A 6 51.46 -29.77 13.95
N VAL A 7 50.86 -30.96 14.12
CA VAL A 7 49.45 -31.21 13.79
C VAL A 7 48.51 -30.46 14.73
N SER A 8 48.79 -30.41 16.03
CA SER A 8 47.96 -29.65 16.99
C SER A 8 48.01 -28.13 16.77
N ILE A 9 49.16 -27.57 16.40
CA ILE A 9 49.28 -26.13 16.08
C ILE A 9 48.55 -25.81 14.77
N ALA A 10 48.62 -26.68 13.76
CA ALA A 10 47.91 -26.50 12.49
C ALA A 10 46.38 -26.57 12.65
N VAL A 11 45.86 -27.50 13.47
CA VAL A 11 44.41 -27.60 13.76
C VAL A 11 43.92 -26.41 14.59
N LEU A 12 44.71 -25.91 15.54
CA LEU A 12 44.36 -24.73 16.32
C LEU A 12 44.39 -23.44 15.49
N ALA A 13 45.37 -23.28 14.58
CA ALA A 13 45.42 -22.18 13.63
C ALA A 13 44.27 -22.24 12.61
N PHE A 14 43.88 -23.44 12.17
CA PHE A 14 42.72 -23.63 11.30
C PHE A 14 41.40 -23.34 12.02
N MET A 15 41.26 -23.71 13.31
CA MET A 15 40.09 -23.31 14.12
C MET A 15 40.06 -21.79 14.41
N LEU A 16 41.20 -21.15 14.69
CA LEU A 16 41.28 -19.70 14.91
C LEU A 16 40.98 -18.87 13.66
N LEU A 17 41.26 -19.39 12.46
CA LEU A 17 40.87 -18.76 11.20
C LEU A 17 39.37 -18.88 10.89
N ILE A 18 38.68 -19.89 11.43
CA ILE A 18 37.22 -20.05 11.26
C ILE A 18 36.42 -19.11 12.18
N VAL A 19 36.99 -18.64 13.30
CA VAL A 19 36.26 -17.79 14.28
C VAL A 19 36.22 -16.30 13.87
N ASN A 20 37.11 -15.84 12.98
CA ASN A 20 37.13 -14.44 12.55
C ASN A 20 36.05 -14.08 11.51
N GLY A 21 35.34 -15.07 10.95
CA GLY A 21 34.35 -14.87 9.88
C GLY A 21 32.93 -14.50 10.31
N LEU A 22 32.64 -14.40 11.62
CA LEU A 22 31.26 -14.27 12.12
C LEU A 22 31.00 -13.06 13.02
N ASN A 23 31.94 -12.13 13.11
CA ASN A 23 31.68 -10.87 13.82
C ASN A 23 30.92 -9.94 12.89
N ALA A 24 29.70 -9.59 13.28
CA ALA A 24 28.87 -8.60 12.58
C ALA A 24 28.67 -7.39 13.49
N GLN A 25 28.80 -6.20 12.91
CA GLN A 25 28.75 -4.92 13.59
C GLN A 25 27.48 -4.15 13.21
N TRP A 26 26.95 -3.36 14.15
CA TRP A 26 25.84 -2.46 13.87
C TRP A 26 26.33 -1.23 13.11
N GLN A 27 25.81 -1.04 11.90
CA GLN A 27 25.83 0.23 11.22
C GLN A 27 24.59 1.00 11.68
N THR A 28 24.80 2.14 12.32
CA THR A 28 23.73 2.94 12.92
C THR A 28 23.75 4.33 12.32
N ASP A 29 22.58 4.84 11.95
CA ASP A 29 22.38 6.21 11.53
C ASP A 29 21.32 6.85 12.42
N ILE A 30 21.73 7.82 13.24
CA ILE A 30 20.83 8.52 14.16
C ILE A 30 19.96 9.51 13.39
N ASP A 31 20.49 10.13 12.33
CA ASP A 31 19.77 11.12 11.54
C ASP A 31 18.61 10.47 10.80
N TYR A 32 18.83 9.29 10.22
CA TYR A 32 17.80 8.48 9.57
C TYR A 32 17.17 7.43 10.48
N ASP A 33 17.41 7.49 11.78
CA ASP A 33 16.72 6.67 12.79
C ASP A 33 16.77 5.16 12.54
N PHE A 34 17.92 4.61 12.08
CA PHE A 34 18.02 3.18 11.84
C PHE A 34 19.32 2.54 12.31
N LYS A 35 19.31 1.21 12.37
CA LYS A 35 20.52 0.38 12.42
C LYS A 35 20.35 -0.91 11.62
N ILE A 36 21.45 -1.41 11.07
CA ILE A 36 21.54 -2.68 10.33
C ILE A 36 22.83 -3.39 10.69
N LYS A 37 22.81 -4.70 10.84
CA LYS A 37 23.96 -5.52 11.23
C LYS A 37 24.66 -6.04 9.98
N VAL A 38 25.94 -5.73 9.82
CA VAL A 38 26.75 -6.08 8.66
C VAL A 38 28.02 -6.81 9.13
N PRO A 39 28.43 -7.92 8.48
CA PRO A 39 29.70 -8.59 8.80
C PRO A 39 30.88 -7.62 8.75
N THR A 40 31.83 -7.76 9.67
CA THR A 40 32.98 -6.83 9.78
C THR A 40 33.95 -6.92 8.61
N ASN A 41 33.93 -8.03 7.87
CA ASN A 41 34.74 -8.24 6.68
C ASN A 41 34.11 -7.69 5.39
N TRP A 42 32.85 -7.24 5.41
CA TRP A 42 32.24 -6.59 4.25
C TRP A 42 32.78 -5.17 4.13
N SER A 43 33.05 -4.76 2.90
CA SER A 43 33.39 -3.36 2.63
C SER A 43 32.13 -2.50 2.80
N LYS A 44 32.33 -1.24 3.19
CA LYS A 44 31.26 -0.26 3.38
C LYS A 44 31.64 1.03 2.66
N ASN A 45 30.75 1.51 1.80
CA ASN A 45 30.80 2.84 1.24
C ASN A 45 29.55 3.63 1.68
N VAL A 46 29.73 4.88 2.09
CA VAL A 46 28.63 5.76 2.51
C VAL A 46 28.78 7.10 1.81
N TYR A 47 27.75 7.52 1.09
CA TYR A 47 27.76 8.76 0.31
C TYR A 47 26.35 9.34 0.18
N PHE A 48 26.28 10.53 -0.39
CA PHE A 48 25.02 11.14 -0.80
C PHE A 48 24.86 11.04 -2.31
N ASP A 49 23.67 10.66 -2.75
CA ASP A 49 23.24 10.66 -4.14
C ASP A 49 22.03 11.59 -4.26
N GLY A 50 22.27 12.82 -4.72
CA GLY A 50 21.31 13.91 -4.57
C GLY A 50 21.02 14.20 -3.09
N THR A 51 19.76 14.06 -2.69
CA THR A 51 19.33 14.24 -1.29
C THR A 51 19.34 12.95 -0.48
N ASP A 52 19.65 11.82 -1.11
CA ASP A 52 19.55 10.51 -0.48
C ASP A 52 20.88 10.13 0.13
N LYS A 53 20.84 9.57 1.34
CA LYS A 53 22.01 8.95 1.96
C LYS A 53 22.03 7.47 1.61
N VAL A 54 23.12 7.02 1.02
CA VAL A 54 23.28 5.67 0.48
C VAL A 54 24.41 4.96 1.22
N TYR A 55 24.15 3.71 1.59
CA TYR A 55 25.10 2.79 2.17
C TYR A 55 25.20 1.58 1.26
N ASP A 56 26.38 1.36 0.68
CA ASP A 56 26.67 0.16 -0.08
C ASP A 56 27.58 -0.75 0.75
N PHE A 57 27.16 -2.01 0.89
CA PHE A 57 27.91 -3.06 1.55
C PHE A 57 28.23 -4.16 0.54
N TYR A 58 29.51 -4.51 0.38
CA TYR A 58 29.93 -5.58 -0.52
C TYR A 58 30.60 -6.71 0.24
N SER A 59 30.29 -7.94 -0.14
CA SER A 59 31.02 -9.10 0.36
C SER A 59 32.49 -9.02 -0.05
N PRO A 60 33.41 -9.69 0.68
CA PRO A 60 34.85 -9.66 0.36
C PRO A 60 35.21 -10.11 -1.06
N ASP A 61 34.37 -10.95 -1.66
CA ASP A 61 34.50 -11.47 -3.02
C ASP A 61 33.62 -10.74 -4.03
N GLU A 62 32.94 -9.67 -3.62
CA GLU A 62 32.05 -8.81 -4.41
C GLU A 62 30.89 -9.54 -5.13
N ASN A 63 30.65 -10.81 -4.80
CA ASN A 63 29.56 -11.63 -5.34
C ASN A 63 28.25 -11.48 -4.56
N ALA A 64 28.18 -10.55 -3.62
CA ALA A 64 26.94 -10.10 -3.00
C ALA A 64 27.08 -8.63 -2.62
N ALA A 65 26.03 -7.87 -2.88
CA ALA A 65 25.93 -6.50 -2.40
C ALA A 65 24.59 -6.26 -1.71
N VAL A 66 24.61 -5.47 -0.64
CA VAL A 66 23.42 -4.94 0.02
C VAL A 66 23.52 -3.42 -0.01
N GLN A 67 22.51 -2.77 -0.55
CA GLN A 67 22.38 -1.32 -0.52
C GLN A 67 21.26 -0.93 0.44
N MET A 68 21.50 0.11 1.23
CA MET A 68 20.48 0.82 2.00
C MET A 68 20.45 2.27 1.53
N ARG A 69 19.31 2.71 1.01
CA ARG A 69 19.04 4.10 0.64
C ARG A 69 18.02 4.71 1.59
N THR A 70 18.32 5.89 2.11
CA THR A 70 17.47 6.61 3.06
C THR A 70 17.31 8.07 2.68
N PHE A 71 16.09 8.60 2.80
CA PHE A 71 15.78 9.99 2.51
C PHE A 71 14.53 10.44 3.26
N GLU A 72 14.33 11.75 3.37
CA GLU A 72 13.11 12.33 3.94
C GLU A 72 11.94 12.08 2.97
N ALA A 73 10.87 11.47 3.46
CA ALA A 73 9.69 11.17 2.66
C ALA A 73 8.85 12.45 2.50
N PRO A 74 8.71 12.99 1.27
CA PRO A 74 7.87 14.16 1.05
C PRO A 74 6.40 13.83 1.36
N ALA A 75 5.64 14.86 1.72
CA ALA A 75 4.21 14.70 1.97
C ALA A 75 3.51 14.11 0.74
N GLY A 76 2.72 13.05 0.95
CA GLY A 76 2.00 12.35 -0.12
C GLY A 76 2.79 11.23 -0.81
N LEU A 77 4.07 11.01 -0.47
CA LEU A 77 4.78 9.81 -0.93
C LEU A 77 4.11 8.55 -0.34
N THR A 78 3.67 7.65 -1.23
CA THR A 78 3.12 6.34 -0.86
C THR A 78 4.13 5.23 -1.17
N LEU A 79 3.94 4.05 -0.58
CA LEU A 79 4.76 2.88 -0.91
C LEU A 79 4.66 2.49 -2.39
N ASP A 80 3.50 2.68 -3.02
CA ASP A 80 3.33 2.39 -4.45
C ASP A 80 4.09 3.37 -5.35
N LEU A 81 4.07 4.66 -5.01
CA LEU A 81 4.88 5.67 -5.70
C LEU A 81 6.37 5.40 -5.51
N LEU A 82 6.80 5.06 -4.28
CA LEU A 82 8.19 4.71 -3.99
C LEU A 82 8.66 3.51 -4.81
N VAL A 83 7.85 2.45 -4.88
CA VAL A 83 8.16 1.26 -5.70
C VAL A 83 8.26 1.66 -7.18
N GLY A 84 7.29 2.41 -7.70
CA GLY A 84 7.28 2.82 -9.11
C GLY A 84 8.51 3.64 -9.51
N VAL A 85 8.87 4.65 -8.70
CA VAL A 85 10.06 5.49 -8.95
C VAL A 85 11.35 4.67 -8.86
N TYR A 86 11.46 3.80 -7.84
CA TYR A 86 12.65 2.96 -7.71
C TYR A 86 12.80 1.99 -8.88
N GLU A 87 11.69 1.38 -9.33
CA GLU A 87 11.69 0.50 -10.50
C GLU A 87 12.10 1.23 -11.78
N GLU A 88 11.61 2.45 -11.98
CA GLU A 88 11.96 3.27 -13.15
C GLU A 88 13.45 3.65 -13.18
N GLN A 89 14.04 3.95 -12.03
CA GLN A 89 15.40 4.50 -11.95
C GLN A 89 16.49 3.44 -11.74
N MET A 90 16.19 2.40 -10.97
CA MET A 90 17.22 1.49 -10.44
C MET A 90 17.14 0.08 -11.04
N ILE A 91 16.00 -0.31 -11.62
CA ILE A 91 15.81 -1.64 -12.18
C ILE A 91 16.00 -1.57 -13.70
N PRO A 92 16.92 -2.35 -14.29
CA PRO A 92 17.15 -2.33 -15.73
C PRO A 92 15.91 -2.69 -16.54
N ALA A 93 15.74 -2.04 -17.69
CA ALA A 93 14.70 -2.38 -18.65
C ALA A 93 14.81 -3.87 -19.05
N GLY A 94 13.67 -4.58 -19.05
CA GLY A 94 13.62 -6.00 -19.37
C GLY A 94 13.92 -6.94 -18.19
N ALA A 95 14.13 -6.42 -16.98
CA ALA A 95 14.17 -7.25 -15.78
C ALA A 95 12.87 -8.05 -15.59
N PHE A 96 12.99 -9.32 -15.22
CA PHE A 96 11.85 -10.14 -14.83
C PHE A 96 11.47 -9.80 -13.39
N LYS A 97 10.21 -9.42 -13.18
CA LYS A 97 9.63 -9.09 -11.88
C LYS A 97 8.73 -10.23 -11.43
N GLU A 98 9.07 -10.87 -10.31
CA GLU A 98 8.24 -11.95 -9.74
C GLU A 98 6.95 -11.39 -9.12
N GLY A 99 7.00 -10.15 -8.61
CA GLY A 99 5.86 -9.43 -8.08
C GLY A 99 6.24 -8.48 -6.94
N VAL A 100 5.32 -7.57 -6.59
CA VAL A 100 5.42 -6.71 -5.39
C VAL A 100 4.30 -7.12 -4.45
N LYS A 101 4.63 -7.37 -3.18
CA LYS A 101 3.66 -7.74 -2.15
C LYS A 101 3.84 -6.91 -0.88
N ASN A 102 2.75 -6.70 -0.15
CA ASN A 102 2.82 -6.16 1.20
C ASN A 102 3.65 -7.12 2.07
N HIS A 103 4.55 -6.56 2.87
CA HIS A 103 5.47 -7.32 3.71
C HIS A 103 5.71 -6.60 5.03
N VAL A 104 6.00 -7.38 6.07
CA VAL A 104 6.40 -6.87 7.38
C VAL A 104 7.75 -7.50 7.68
N SER A 105 8.78 -6.66 7.89
CA SER A 105 10.15 -7.12 8.13
C SER A 105 10.23 -8.03 9.37
N VAL A 106 11.34 -8.74 9.56
CA VAL A 106 11.57 -9.56 10.77
C VAL A 106 11.52 -8.73 12.05
N THR A 107 11.88 -7.46 11.96
CA THR A 107 11.85 -6.48 13.06
C THR A 107 10.52 -5.75 13.15
N GLY A 108 9.62 -6.07 12.21
CA GLY A 108 8.22 -5.71 12.07
C GLY A 108 7.92 -4.29 11.68
N ILE A 109 8.75 -3.80 10.77
CA ILE A 109 8.53 -2.59 10.00
C ILE A 109 7.61 -2.96 8.83
N PRO A 110 6.43 -2.34 8.70
CA PRO A 110 5.55 -2.57 7.55
C PRO A 110 6.13 -1.93 6.28
N GLY A 111 5.88 -2.55 5.14
CA GLY A 111 6.45 -2.12 3.87
C GLY A 111 5.95 -2.96 2.68
N LYS A 112 6.68 -2.86 1.56
CA LYS A 112 6.51 -3.73 0.40
C LYS A 112 7.80 -4.49 0.11
N GLN A 113 7.69 -5.69 -0.42
CA GLN A 113 8.83 -6.47 -0.88
C GLN A 113 8.64 -6.85 -2.35
N ALA A 114 9.72 -6.75 -3.12
CA ALA A 114 9.78 -7.18 -4.50
C ALA A 114 11.01 -8.06 -4.76
N SER A 115 10.91 -8.89 -5.79
CA SER A 115 12.00 -9.70 -6.30
C SER A 115 12.13 -9.49 -7.80
N TYR A 116 13.36 -9.33 -8.27
CA TYR A 116 13.70 -9.13 -9.68
C TYR A 116 14.81 -10.10 -10.08
N SER A 117 14.86 -10.44 -11.36
CA SER A 117 16.01 -11.09 -11.97
C SER A 117 16.33 -10.47 -13.33
N PHE A 118 17.61 -10.26 -13.60
CA PHE A 118 18.07 -9.62 -14.83
C PHE A 118 19.52 -9.98 -15.11
N ASN A 119 20.02 -9.60 -16.28
CA ASN A 119 21.44 -9.71 -16.62
C ASN A 119 22.17 -8.44 -16.17
N TYR A 120 23.27 -8.59 -15.44
CA TYR A 120 24.15 -7.51 -15.02
C TYR A 120 25.59 -7.88 -15.35
N ASN A 121 26.22 -7.10 -16.23
CA ASN A 121 27.60 -7.33 -16.71
C ASN A 121 27.83 -8.78 -17.21
N GLY A 122 26.87 -9.34 -17.93
CA GLY A 122 26.95 -10.70 -18.48
C GLY A 122 26.50 -11.81 -17.52
N ASN A 123 26.27 -11.52 -16.24
CA ASN A 123 25.84 -12.50 -15.25
C ASN A 123 24.34 -12.39 -14.96
N GLN A 124 23.65 -13.52 -14.86
CA GLN A 124 22.29 -13.53 -14.33
C GLN A 124 22.32 -13.27 -12.83
N VAL A 125 21.59 -12.27 -12.37
CA VAL A 125 21.48 -11.89 -10.96
C VAL A 125 20.04 -11.99 -10.47
N GLY A 126 19.89 -12.29 -9.19
CA GLY A 126 18.65 -12.12 -8.44
C GLY A 126 18.78 -10.91 -7.50
N MET A 127 17.72 -10.10 -7.42
CA MET A 127 17.66 -8.93 -6.56
C MET A 127 16.39 -8.96 -5.72
N GLY A 128 16.54 -8.86 -4.39
CA GLY A 128 15.43 -8.64 -3.46
C GLY A 128 15.42 -7.21 -2.97
N VAL A 129 14.25 -6.58 -2.90
CA VAL A 129 14.11 -5.19 -2.43
C VAL A 129 13.00 -5.09 -1.39
N PHE A 130 13.25 -4.40 -0.29
CA PHE A 130 12.28 -4.03 0.73
C PHE A 130 12.14 -2.51 0.81
N TYR A 131 10.91 -2.03 0.77
CA TYR A 131 10.53 -0.63 0.77
C TYR A 131 9.74 -0.32 2.03
N ALA A 132 10.12 0.72 2.77
CA ALA A 132 9.37 1.18 3.94
C ALA A 132 9.31 2.70 4.00
N ILE A 133 8.23 3.23 4.56
CA ILE A 133 8.08 4.65 4.91
C ILE A 133 7.64 4.68 6.37
N GLN A 134 8.44 5.31 7.24
CA GLN A 134 8.19 5.38 8.68
C GLN A 134 8.60 6.75 9.22
N ASN A 135 7.72 7.37 10.01
CA ASN A 135 7.96 8.65 10.67
C ASN A 135 8.50 9.75 9.74
N GLY A 136 7.94 9.86 8.53
CA GLY A 136 8.37 10.87 7.55
C GLY A 136 9.68 10.54 6.83
N LYS A 137 10.21 9.33 6.94
CA LYS A 137 11.43 8.88 6.26
C LYS A 137 11.16 7.66 5.39
N ALA A 138 11.81 7.59 4.25
CA ALA A 138 11.75 6.45 3.34
C ALA A 138 13.04 5.64 3.40
N TYR A 139 12.90 4.33 3.24
CA TYR A 139 13.96 3.34 3.34
C TYR A 139 13.81 2.36 2.18
N VAL A 140 14.88 2.16 1.42
CA VAL A 140 14.96 1.10 0.41
C VAL A 140 16.18 0.23 0.68
N ILE A 141 15.93 -1.04 1.00
CA ILE A 141 16.98 -2.04 1.19
C ILE A 141 16.95 -2.95 -0.01
N SER A 142 18.02 -2.97 -0.79
CA SER A 142 18.17 -3.93 -1.87
C SER A 142 19.35 -4.85 -1.63
N ALA A 143 19.22 -6.06 -2.15
CA ALA A 143 20.25 -7.09 -2.06
C ALA A 143 20.35 -7.78 -3.41
N ILE A 144 21.55 -7.87 -3.96
CA ILE A 144 21.82 -8.45 -5.29
C ILE A 144 22.87 -9.56 -5.17
N ILE A 145 22.59 -10.70 -5.81
CA ILE A 145 23.44 -11.89 -5.80
C ILE A 145 23.40 -12.52 -7.20
N PRO A 146 24.55 -12.92 -7.80
CA PRO A 146 24.57 -13.79 -8.97
C PRO A 146 23.77 -15.08 -8.70
N VAL A 147 22.96 -15.51 -9.66
CA VAL A 147 22.11 -16.70 -9.49
C VAL A 147 22.95 -17.95 -9.18
N SER A 148 24.15 -18.05 -9.75
CA SER A 148 25.13 -19.11 -9.48
C SER A 148 25.64 -19.14 -8.03
N MET A 149 25.48 -18.05 -7.27
CA MET A 149 25.98 -17.89 -5.90
C MET A 149 24.86 -17.83 -4.86
N LEU A 150 23.58 -17.99 -5.27
CA LEU A 150 22.43 -17.86 -4.37
C LEU A 150 22.51 -18.81 -3.18
N GLU A 151 22.80 -20.09 -3.39
CA GLU A 151 22.89 -21.07 -2.30
C GLU A 151 23.99 -20.72 -1.29
N GLN A 152 25.11 -20.16 -1.76
CA GLN A 152 26.25 -19.79 -0.93
C GLN A 152 26.00 -18.48 -0.15
N LYS A 153 25.40 -17.48 -0.79
CA LYS A 153 25.34 -16.10 -0.26
C LYS A 153 23.99 -15.71 0.33
N ALA A 154 22.90 -16.39 -0.03
CA ALA A 154 21.56 -15.98 0.39
C ALA A 154 21.39 -15.94 1.91
N VAL A 155 21.98 -16.88 2.65
CA VAL A 155 21.88 -16.91 4.12
C VAL A 155 22.54 -15.68 4.74
N GLU A 156 23.74 -15.33 4.29
CA GLU A 156 24.50 -14.18 4.76
C GLU A 156 23.78 -12.86 4.44
N VAL A 157 23.37 -12.67 3.19
CA VAL A 157 22.62 -11.50 2.72
C VAL A 157 21.28 -11.36 3.44
N LYS A 158 20.56 -12.47 3.63
CA LYS A 158 19.32 -12.50 4.39
C LYS A 158 19.55 -12.08 5.84
N SER A 159 20.65 -12.51 6.47
CA SER A 159 20.96 -12.11 7.85
C SER A 159 21.19 -10.61 7.99
N ILE A 160 21.80 -9.97 6.98
CA ILE A 160 22.01 -8.52 6.92
C ILE A 160 20.66 -7.81 6.76
N THR A 161 19.93 -8.12 5.69
CA THR A 161 18.67 -7.44 5.34
C THR A 161 17.60 -7.60 6.42
N GLN A 162 17.52 -8.76 7.07
CA GLN A 162 16.56 -9.02 8.16
C GLN A 162 16.95 -8.37 9.50
N SER A 163 18.17 -7.85 9.64
CA SER A 163 18.62 -7.19 10.86
C SER A 163 18.25 -5.71 10.94
N PHE A 164 17.74 -5.12 9.85
CA PHE A 164 17.33 -3.72 9.77
C PHE A 164 16.29 -3.37 10.84
N GLN A 165 16.55 -2.32 11.63
CA GLN A 165 15.71 -1.84 12.73
C GLN A 165 15.65 -0.31 12.70
N LEU A 166 14.53 0.25 13.14
CA LEU A 166 14.45 1.67 13.47
C LEU A 166 14.88 1.91 14.92
N LEU A 167 15.54 3.03 15.22
CA LEU A 167 15.97 3.36 16.59
C LEU A 167 14.80 3.90 17.42
N SER A 168 13.90 4.69 16.81
CA SER A 168 12.67 5.21 17.43
C SER A 168 11.56 4.18 17.49
N ALA A 169 11.71 3.04 16.82
CA ALA A 169 10.94 1.86 17.17
C ALA A 169 11.41 1.40 18.55
N LYS A 170 10.86 2.01 19.61
CA LYS A 170 10.98 1.48 20.96
C LYS A 170 10.63 0.00 20.86
N PRO A 171 11.53 -0.93 21.24
CA PRO A 171 11.11 -2.29 21.47
C PRO A 171 10.07 -2.19 22.57
N THR A 172 8.78 -2.23 22.22
CA THR A 172 7.69 -2.15 23.20
C THR A 172 7.97 -3.22 24.24
N GLY A 173 8.36 -2.75 25.43
CA GLY A 173 8.91 -3.56 26.51
C GLY A 173 7.95 -4.65 26.96
N ASN A 174 8.56 -5.73 27.47
CA ASN A 174 7.97 -6.93 28.07
C ASN A 174 6.80 -7.56 27.30
N LYS A 175 7.16 -8.59 26.53
CA LYS A 175 6.35 -9.20 25.46
C LYS A 175 5.84 -10.62 25.77
N ASP A 176 5.72 -11.06 27.02
CA ASP A 176 5.38 -12.49 27.23
C ASP A 176 3.88 -12.80 27.24
N LYS A 177 3.00 -11.78 27.20
CA LYS A 177 1.57 -12.02 27.02
C LYS A 177 1.00 -11.14 25.93
N PHE A 178 0.56 -11.77 24.84
CA PHE A 178 -0.27 -11.13 23.82
C PHE A 178 -1.52 -10.54 24.47
N ARG A 179 -1.82 -9.29 24.13
CA ARG A 179 -3.02 -8.58 24.56
C ARG A 179 -3.49 -7.72 23.40
N VAL A 180 -4.75 -7.89 23.00
CA VAL A 180 -5.42 -6.93 22.15
C VAL A 180 -5.81 -5.72 22.99
N ASN A 181 -5.39 -4.53 22.58
CA ASN A 181 -5.71 -3.26 23.24
C ASN A 181 -7.02 -2.68 22.70
N LYS A 182 -7.16 -2.69 21.37
CA LYS A 182 -8.30 -2.09 20.66
C LYS A 182 -8.46 -2.78 19.32
N ILE A 183 -9.71 -2.92 18.87
CA ILE A 183 -10.00 -3.26 17.47
C ILE A 183 -10.94 -2.19 16.92
N THR A 184 -10.60 -1.65 15.76
CA THR A 184 -11.31 -0.53 15.13
C THR A 184 -11.72 -0.91 13.71
N LEU A 185 -12.99 -0.71 13.36
CA LEU A 185 -13.49 -0.90 11.99
C LEU A 185 -13.33 0.39 11.16
N CYS A 186 -12.91 0.26 9.91
CA CYS A 186 -12.77 1.35 8.94
C CYS A 186 -12.75 0.84 7.49
N ASP A 187 -12.85 1.74 6.53
CA ASP A 187 -12.67 1.45 5.08
C ASP A 187 -11.44 2.15 4.48
N GLN A 188 -10.64 2.80 5.33
CA GLN A 188 -9.41 3.48 4.94
C GLN A 188 -8.34 3.25 6.02
N LEU A 189 -7.10 3.07 5.57
CA LEU A 189 -5.93 2.92 6.43
C LEU A 189 -4.94 4.06 6.14
N ASP A 190 -4.19 4.48 7.16
CA ASP A 190 -3.02 5.33 6.96
C ASP A 190 -1.79 4.49 6.54
N TYR A 191 -0.66 5.17 6.30
CA TYR A 191 0.59 4.52 5.89
C TYR A 191 1.20 3.60 6.96
N ASN A 192 0.72 3.66 8.20
CA ASN A 192 1.11 2.78 9.32
C ASN A 192 0.06 1.70 9.61
N ASN A 193 -0.88 1.47 8.68
CA ASN A 193 -2.00 0.54 8.84
C ASN A 193 -2.94 0.87 10.01
N ARG A 194 -3.02 2.13 10.42
CA ARG A 194 -3.99 2.58 11.44
C ARG A 194 -5.29 2.96 10.77
N ALA A 195 -6.39 2.79 11.51
CA ALA A 195 -7.72 3.13 11.03
C ALA A 195 -7.85 4.64 10.77
N VAL A 196 -8.28 5.00 9.57
CA VAL A 196 -8.68 6.36 9.21
C VAL A 196 -10.21 6.40 9.14
N ASN A 197 -10.82 7.45 9.69
CA ASN A 197 -12.28 7.62 9.77
C ASN A 197 -13.02 6.37 10.29
N PRO A 198 -12.77 5.92 11.54
CA PRO A 198 -13.42 4.76 12.12
C PRO A 198 -14.94 4.80 11.99
N LYS A 199 -15.54 3.68 11.59
CA LYS A 199 -17.00 3.58 11.42
C LYS A 199 -17.49 2.15 11.49
N THR A 200 -18.78 2.02 11.79
CA THR A 200 -19.52 0.74 11.87
C THR A 200 -20.65 0.68 10.84
N GLU A 201 -20.73 1.66 9.94
CA GLU A 201 -21.68 1.69 8.84
C GLU A 201 -20.92 1.83 7.53
N PHE A 202 -21.18 0.92 6.61
CA PHE A 202 -20.51 0.84 5.33
C PHE A 202 -21.53 0.82 4.21
N SER A 203 -21.10 1.24 3.03
CA SER A 203 -21.88 1.20 1.81
C SER A 203 -21.80 -0.18 1.14
N THR A 204 -22.84 -0.56 0.39
CA THR A 204 -22.81 -1.71 -0.53
C THR A 204 -21.67 -1.66 -1.55
N LYS A 205 -21.15 -0.46 -1.85
CA LYS A 205 -20.03 -0.22 -2.78
C LYS A 205 -18.66 -0.13 -2.10
N THR A 206 -18.58 -0.22 -0.77
CA THR A 206 -17.30 -0.11 -0.03
C THR A 206 -16.30 -1.14 -0.54
N PRO A 207 -15.14 -0.80 -1.10
CA PRO A 207 -14.26 -1.79 -1.73
C PRO A 207 -13.74 -2.85 -0.76
N GLU A 208 -13.41 -2.43 0.46
CA GLU A 208 -12.83 -3.29 1.49
C GLU A 208 -13.19 -2.75 2.89
N ILE A 209 -13.44 -3.66 3.83
CA ILE A 209 -13.70 -3.34 5.23
C ILE A 209 -12.55 -3.92 6.04
N HIS A 210 -11.93 -3.08 6.86
CA HIS A 210 -10.79 -3.46 7.70
C HIS A 210 -11.20 -3.50 9.17
N ALA A 211 -10.68 -4.48 9.89
CA ALA A 211 -10.61 -4.47 11.34
C ALA A 211 -9.14 -4.31 11.75
N VAL A 212 -8.80 -3.11 12.24
CA VAL A 212 -7.46 -2.76 12.69
C VAL A 212 -7.31 -3.16 14.15
N VAL A 213 -6.46 -4.14 14.40
CA VAL A 213 -6.15 -4.70 15.72
C VAL A 213 -4.91 -4.01 16.27
N GLU A 214 -5.08 -3.14 17.26
CA GLU A 214 -3.99 -2.60 18.06
C GLU A 214 -3.72 -3.56 19.23
N TYR A 215 -2.48 -4.03 19.38
CA TYR A 215 -2.11 -5.05 20.35
C TYR A 215 -0.73 -4.79 20.98
N GLN A 216 -0.48 -5.47 22.09
CA GLN A 216 0.81 -5.52 22.77
C GLN A 216 1.27 -6.98 22.88
N GLY A 217 2.59 -7.20 22.93
CA GLY A 217 3.17 -8.54 23.04
C GLY A 217 3.20 -9.29 21.70
N TYR A 218 3.20 -10.62 21.76
CA TYR A 218 3.06 -11.50 20.60
C TYR A 218 2.42 -12.82 21.02
N THR A 219 1.81 -13.52 20.06
CA THR A 219 1.28 -14.87 20.27
C THR A 219 1.78 -15.80 19.16
N ASN A 220 2.14 -17.02 19.54
CA ASN A 220 2.40 -18.12 18.60
C ASN A 220 1.12 -18.90 18.27
N LYS A 221 0.04 -18.66 19.02
CA LYS A 221 -1.28 -19.24 18.72
C LYS A 221 -1.92 -18.43 17.61
N ALA A 222 -2.54 -19.14 16.67
CA ALA A 222 -3.39 -18.50 15.69
C ALA A 222 -4.57 -17.82 16.39
N ILE A 223 -4.87 -16.60 15.94
CA ILE A 223 -6.10 -15.89 16.21
C ILE A 223 -6.97 -16.08 14.98
N THR A 224 -8.02 -16.90 15.11
CA THR A 224 -8.97 -17.13 14.02
C THR A 224 -9.91 -15.94 13.95
N VAL A 225 -10.09 -15.40 12.75
CA VAL A 225 -11.01 -14.29 12.48
C VAL A 225 -12.10 -14.77 11.56
N LYS A 226 -13.35 -14.64 12.00
CA LYS A 226 -14.52 -15.01 11.21
C LYS A 226 -15.32 -13.77 10.88
N TRP A 227 -15.59 -13.57 9.60
CA TRP A 227 -16.53 -12.55 9.14
C TRP A 227 -17.87 -13.20 8.85
N ILE A 228 -18.93 -12.70 9.46
CA ILE A 228 -20.23 -13.36 9.46
C ILE A 228 -21.29 -12.39 8.97
N TYR A 229 -22.15 -12.87 8.09
CA TYR A 229 -23.36 -12.18 7.66
C TYR A 229 -24.56 -12.75 8.39
N LYS A 230 -25.40 -11.88 8.96
CA LYS A 230 -26.54 -12.28 9.81
C LYS A 230 -27.50 -13.24 9.13
N ASN A 231 -27.73 -13.10 7.83
CA ASN A 231 -28.66 -13.97 7.12
C ASN A 231 -28.19 -15.44 7.17
N ASN A 232 -28.91 -16.26 7.93
CA ASN A 232 -28.57 -17.65 8.26
C ASN A 232 -27.22 -17.85 8.97
N ASN A 233 -26.72 -16.82 9.67
CA ASN A 233 -25.45 -16.89 10.39
C ASN A 233 -24.28 -17.37 9.50
N ARG A 234 -24.26 -16.90 8.24
CA ARG A 234 -23.36 -17.39 7.22
C ARG A 234 -21.95 -16.85 7.46
N ILE A 235 -21.00 -17.74 7.70
CA ILE A 235 -19.56 -17.41 7.66
C ILE A 235 -19.20 -17.07 6.21
N ILE A 236 -18.65 -15.87 6.01
CA ILE A 236 -18.20 -15.36 4.72
C ILE A 236 -16.77 -15.83 4.47
N THR A 237 -15.89 -15.60 5.44
CA THR A 237 -14.51 -16.09 5.48
C THR A 237 -14.10 -16.41 6.91
N GLU A 238 -13.13 -17.31 7.03
CA GLU A 238 -12.51 -17.74 8.27
C GLU A 238 -11.01 -17.90 8.01
N ASP A 239 -10.22 -17.05 8.66
CA ASP A 239 -8.78 -16.94 8.41
C ASP A 239 -7.99 -16.91 9.72
N ASP A 240 -6.84 -17.56 9.74
CA ASP A 240 -5.95 -17.63 10.90
C ASP A 240 -4.82 -16.59 10.82
N TYR A 241 -4.71 -15.76 11.85
CA TYR A 241 -3.68 -14.73 11.95
C TYR A 241 -2.73 -15.00 13.10
N THR A 242 -1.43 -14.80 12.87
CA THR A 242 -0.44 -14.84 13.95
C THR A 242 0.17 -13.46 14.14
N PHE A 243 -0.01 -12.90 15.34
CA PHE A 243 0.56 -11.62 15.71
C PHE A 243 1.97 -11.83 16.25
N LYS A 244 2.92 -11.92 15.31
CA LYS A 244 4.31 -12.31 15.59
C LYS A 244 5.07 -11.19 16.27
N LYS A 245 6.11 -11.57 17.02
CA LYS A 245 7.04 -10.64 17.64
C LYS A 245 7.62 -9.72 16.58
N GLY A 246 7.26 -8.44 16.65
CA GLY A 246 7.84 -7.43 15.79
C GLY A 246 6.82 -6.52 15.12
N GLN A 247 5.60 -6.97 14.77
CA GLN A 247 4.72 -6.27 13.80
C GLN A 247 4.06 -4.97 14.32
N GLY A 248 4.82 -4.08 14.96
CA GLY A 248 4.42 -2.70 15.25
C GLY A 248 3.27 -2.52 16.27
N GLY A 249 2.73 -3.60 16.84
CA GLY A 249 1.56 -3.51 17.72
C GLY A 249 0.27 -3.13 16.97
N VAL A 250 0.27 -3.23 15.64
CA VAL A 250 -0.90 -3.01 14.77
C VAL A 250 -0.96 -4.14 13.76
N GLY A 251 -2.10 -4.81 13.66
CA GLY A 251 -2.38 -5.78 12.62
C GLY A 251 -3.70 -5.46 11.94
N VAL A 252 -3.83 -5.87 10.69
CA VAL A 252 -5.03 -5.62 9.89
C VAL A 252 -5.55 -6.95 9.41
N VAL A 253 -6.85 -7.15 9.62
CA VAL A 253 -7.62 -8.20 8.96
C VAL A 253 -8.72 -7.50 8.17
N SER A 254 -9.08 -8.04 7.02
CA SER A 254 -10.02 -7.36 6.13
C SER A 254 -10.95 -8.32 5.41
N LEU A 255 -12.02 -7.73 4.87
CA LEU A 255 -12.99 -8.41 4.04
C LEU A 255 -13.19 -7.58 2.78
N THR A 256 -12.89 -8.17 1.63
CA THR A 256 -13.03 -7.52 0.32
C THR A 256 -14.46 -7.65 -0.21
N LYS A 257 -14.93 -6.61 -0.89
CA LYS A 257 -16.26 -6.59 -1.51
C LYS A 257 -16.43 -7.76 -2.48
N PRO A 258 -17.54 -8.53 -2.39
CA PRO A 258 -17.85 -9.54 -3.38
C PRO A 258 -18.18 -8.89 -4.74
N TYR A 259 -18.14 -9.69 -5.79
CA TYR A 259 -18.41 -9.21 -7.15
C TYR A 259 -19.77 -8.50 -7.29
N ASN A 260 -20.81 -9.05 -6.65
CA ASN A 260 -22.19 -8.54 -6.70
C ASN A 260 -22.52 -7.48 -5.63
N ASP A 261 -21.52 -6.68 -5.21
CA ASP A 261 -21.62 -5.73 -4.08
C ASP A 261 -21.97 -6.40 -2.74
N TRP A 262 -21.77 -5.70 -1.63
CA TRP A 262 -22.15 -6.24 -0.33
C TRP A 262 -23.68 -6.40 -0.25
N PRO A 263 -24.19 -7.55 0.21
CA PRO A 263 -25.58 -7.64 0.64
C PRO A 263 -25.89 -6.62 1.74
N VAL A 264 -27.06 -5.99 1.67
CA VAL A 264 -27.52 -5.07 2.72
C VAL A 264 -27.89 -5.88 3.96
N GLY A 265 -27.42 -5.45 5.12
CA GLY A 265 -27.80 -6.05 6.39
C GLY A 265 -26.72 -5.91 7.46
N GLU A 266 -26.94 -6.62 8.56
CA GLU A 266 -26.04 -6.66 9.70
C GLU A 266 -24.96 -7.72 9.50
N TYR A 267 -23.74 -7.36 9.86
CA TYR A 267 -22.55 -8.18 9.81
C TYR A 267 -21.82 -8.08 11.14
N TRP A 268 -20.96 -9.05 11.40
CA TRP A 268 -20.00 -8.92 12.48
C TRP A 268 -18.72 -9.68 12.17
N VAL A 269 -17.67 -9.32 12.91
CA VAL A 269 -16.39 -10.01 12.91
C VAL A 269 -16.09 -10.53 14.32
N GLU A 270 -15.72 -11.79 14.40
CA GLU A 270 -15.36 -12.48 15.64
C GLU A 270 -13.88 -12.82 15.63
N PHE A 271 -13.23 -12.62 16.78
CA PHE A 271 -11.84 -12.98 17.01
C PHE A 271 -11.76 -14.07 18.07
N TYR A 272 -11.13 -15.18 17.71
CA TYR A 272 -11.01 -16.37 18.52
C TYR A 272 -9.57 -16.59 18.98
N GLU A 273 -9.39 -17.04 20.22
CA GLU A 273 -8.16 -17.69 20.67
C GLU A 273 -8.49 -19.15 21.01
N GLY A 274 -8.21 -20.07 20.08
CA GLY A 274 -8.71 -21.44 20.15
C GLY A 274 -10.24 -21.48 20.04
N PRO A 275 -10.98 -22.20 20.93
CA PRO A 275 -12.43 -22.30 20.86
C PRO A 275 -13.18 -21.09 21.45
N THR A 276 -12.46 -20.10 22.00
CA THR A 276 -13.07 -18.99 22.76
C THR A 276 -13.08 -17.72 21.92
N VAL A 277 -14.27 -17.13 21.71
CA VAL A 277 -14.42 -15.76 21.21
C VAL A 277 -13.98 -14.79 22.28
N PHE A 278 -12.92 -14.01 22.03
CA PHE A 278 -12.48 -12.96 22.96
C PHE A 278 -12.91 -11.55 22.51
N LYS A 279 -13.32 -11.37 21.25
CA LYS A 279 -13.86 -10.11 20.75
C LYS A 279 -14.86 -10.31 19.62
N GLU A 280 -15.92 -9.51 19.64
CA GLU A 280 -16.92 -9.37 18.58
C GLU A 280 -17.08 -7.87 18.25
N LEU A 281 -17.23 -7.55 16.96
CA LEU A 281 -17.55 -6.21 16.48
C LEU A 281 -18.68 -6.29 15.44
N ARG A 282 -19.76 -5.55 15.66
CA ARG A 282 -20.90 -5.48 14.74
C ARG A 282 -20.78 -4.27 13.82
N PHE A 283 -21.26 -4.42 12.60
CA PHE A 283 -21.38 -3.34 11.63
C PHE A 283 -22.53 -3.58 10.66
N ASP A 284 -23.01 -2.51 10.05
CA ASP A 284 -24.08 -2.58 9.06
C ASP A 284 -23.53 -2.24 7.68
N ILE A 285 -23.86 -3.08 6.71
CA ILE A 285 -23.85 -2.68 5.31
C ILE A 285 -25.22 -2.05 5.04
N LYS A 286 -25.22 -0.75 4.83
CA LYS A 286 -26.37 -0.05 4.29
C LYS A 286 -26.23 -0.01 2.79
N GLN A 287 -27.36 -0.08 2.10
CA GLN A 287 -27.39 0.37 0.71
C GLN A 287 -26.69 1.72 0.69
N SER A 288 -25.66 1.86 -0.15
CA SER A 288 -25.05 3.17 -0.36
C SER A 288 -26.20 4.12 -0.54
N GLY A 289 -26.41 5.04 0.41
CA GLY A 289 -27.53 5.94 0.29
C GLY A 289 -27.45 6.56 -1.12
N SER A 290 -28.51 6.62 -1.94
CA SER A 290 -29.93 6.63 -1.58
C SER A 290 -30.22 7.40 -0.29
N GLY A 291 -29.28 8.25 0.14
CA GLY A 291 -29.52 9.32 1.07
C GLY A 291 -30.27 10.33 0.23
N GLY A 292 -31.58 10.14 0.12
CA GLY A 292 -32.50 11.18 -0.32
C GLY A 292 -32.07 12.06 -1.48
N MET A 293 -31.44 11.52 -2.53
CA MET A 293 -31.64 12.07 -3.86
C MET A 293 -32.44 11.02 -4.58
N LYS A 294 -33.77 11.22 -4.60
CA LYS A 294 -34.60 10.71 -5.67
C LYS A 294 -33.95 11.21 -6.95
N GLY A 295 -33.04 10.41 -7.51
CA GLY A 295 -32.69 10.49 -8.90
C GLY A 295 -34.00 10.29 -9.63
N ASN A 296 -34.64 11.40 -9.97
CA ASN A 296 -35.78 11.38 -10.85
C ASN A 296 -35.24 10.65 -12.09
N THR A 297 -35.78 9.48 -12.44
CA THR A 297 -35.39 8.73 -13.65
C THR A 297 -35.46 9.62 -14.90
N ALA A 298 -36.16 10.75 -14.81
CA ALA A 298 -36.09 11.88 -15.73
C ALA A 298 -34.66 12.34 -16.07
N ILE A 299 -33.70 12.34 -15.14
CA ILE A 299 -32.34 12.86 -15.39
C ILE A 299 -31.42 11.83 -16.03
N SER A 300 -31.56 10.53 -15.75
CA SER A 300 -30.67 9.52 -16.33
C SER A 300 -30.69 9.52 -17.86
N GLY A 301 -29.52 9.44 -18.51
CA GLY A 301 -29.36 9.48 -19.95
C GLY A 301 -28.24 10.41 -20.42
N ARG A 302 -28.09 10.52 -21.74
CA ARG A 302 -27.09 11.37 -22.39
C ARG A 302 -27.64 12.76 -22.66
N TYR A 303 -26.86 13.79 -22.33
CA TYR A 303 -27.17 15.20 -22.58
C TYR A 303 -26.04 15.84 -23.37
N ASP A 304 -26.30 16.20 -24.61
CA ASP A 304 -25.32 16.88 -25.47
C ASP A 304 -25.43 18.40 -25.32
N LEU A 305 -24.29 19.09 -25.31
CA LEU A 305 -24.24 20.54 -25.38
C LEU A 305 -24.85 21.00 -26.71
N ILE A 306 -25.89 21.83 -26.66
CA ILE A 306 -26.58 22.36 -27.84
C ILE A 306 -26.44 23.88 -28.00
N SER A 307 -26.06 24.60 -26.94
CA SER A 307 -25.92 26.06 -27.00
C SER A 307 -24.96 26.58 -25.96
N ARG A 308 -24.25 27.65 -26.33
CA ARG A 308 -23.49 28.54 -25.46
C ARG A 308 -23.95 29.97 -25.71
N SER A 309 -24.16 30.76 -24.66
CA SER A 309 -24.63 32.15 -24.82
C SER A 309 -23.61 33.09 -25.48
N ASP A 310 -22.33 32.71 -25.49
CA ASP A 310 -21.26 33.44 -26.18
C ASP A 310 -21.21 33.16 -27.69
N GLY A 311 -22.05 32.25 -28.19
CA GLY A 311 -22.09 31.84 -29.59
C GLY A 311 -20.87 31.02 -30.03
N GLN A 312 -19.90 30.76 -29.16
CA GLN A 312 -18.71 30.01 -29.52
C GLN A 312 -19.04 28.52 -29.67
N GLN A 313 -18.42 27.89 -30.66
CA GLN A 313 -18.43 26.43 -30.80
C GLN A 313 -17.05 25.89 -30.45
N ALA A 314 -16.73 25.87 -29.15
CA ALA A 314 -15.42 25.46 -28.65
C ALA A 314 -15.16 23.93 -28.76
N TYR A 315 -16.19 23.13 -29.00
CA TYR A 315 -16.10 21.66 -28.99
C TYR A 315 -16.64 21.05 -30.29
N ASN A 316 -16.04 19.94 -30.72
CA ASN A 316 -16.65 19.00 -31.67
C ASN A 316 -17.83 18.27 -31.01
N PHE A 317 -17.63 17.86 -29.75
CA PHE A 317 -18.70 17.39 -28.86
C PHE A 317 -18.36 17.72 -27.40
N LEU A 318 -19.40 17.94 -26.61
CA LEU A 318 -19.36 17.97 -25.15
C LEU A 318 -20.68 17.38 -24.67
N TYR A 319 -20.64 16.33 -23.84
CA TYR A 319 -21.84 15.71 -23.31
C TYR A 319 -21.63 15.10 -21.94
N TYR A 320 -22.75 14.94 -21.22
CA TYR A 320 -22.82 14.19 -19.97
C TYR A 320 -23.61 12.91 -20.15
N VAL A 321 -23.22 11.85 -19.45
CA VAL A 321 -24.00 10.60 -19.30
C VAL A 321 -24.32 10.44 -17.82
N PHE A 322 -25.58 10.65 -17.45
CA PHE A 322 -26.06 10.47 -16.08
C PHE A 322 -26.57 9.05 -15.89
N ASN A 323 -25.92 8.29 -15.02
CA ASN A 323 -26.30 6.92 -14.68
C ASN A 323 -27.31 6.91 -13.54
N SER A 324 -28.17 5.89 -13.50
CA SER A 324 -29.20 5.72 -12.45
C SER A 324 -28.61 5.50 -11.05
N ASP A 325 -27.34 5.14 -10.96
CA ASP A 325 -26.63 4.87 -9.70
C ASP A 325 -26.00 6.12 -9.05
N GLY A 326 -26.30 7.31 -9.57
CA GLY A 326 -25.79 8.59 -9.08
C GLY A 326 -24.43 8.99 -9.64
N THR A 327 -23.84 8.20 -10.55
CA THR A 327 -22.60 8.58 -11.24
C THR A 327 -22.88 9.35 -12.54
N VAL A 328 -21.96 10.23 -12.92
CA VAL A 328 -21.99 10.96 -14.19
C VAL A 328 -20.64 10.89 -14.88
N THR A 329 -20.64 10.76 -16.19
CA THR A 329 -19.45 10.86 -17.03
C THR A 329 -19.57 12.08 -17.95
N GLU A 330 -18.58 12.96 -17.93
CA GLU A 330 -18.39 14.00 -18.94
C GLU A 330 -17.47 13.48 -20.05
N LYS A 331 -17.81 13.76 -21.29
CA LYS A 331 -16.93 13.54 -22.45
C LYS A 331 -16.88 14.77 -23.32
N HIS A 332 -15.67 15.14 -23.74
CA HIS A 332 -15.47 16.31 -24.57
C HIS A 332 -14.33 16.14 -25.58
N GLN A 333 -14.45 16.83 -26.71
CA GLN A 333 -13.39 16.99 -27.70
C GLN A 333 -13.34 18.46 -28.13
N PRO A 334 -12.34 19.23 -27.71
CA PRO A 334 -12.20 20.62 -28.11
C PRO A 334 -11.93 20.74 -29.62
N LYS A 335 -12.39 21.81 -30.27
CA LYS A 335 -12.04 22.07 -31.67
C LYS A 335 -10.55 22.35 -31.80
N GLY A 336 -9.94 21.82 -32.87
CA GLY A 336 -8.50 22.02 -33.14
C GLY A 336 -7.57 21.21 -32.23
N SER A 337 -8.09 20.29 -31.40
CA SER A 337 -7.30 19.52 -30.43
C SER A 337 -6.45 18.39 -31.02
N GLY A 338 -6.34 18.29 -32.36
CA GLY A 338 -5.63 17.19 -33.01
C GLY A 338 -6.24 15.81 -32.77
N GLY A 339 -7.51 15.73 -32.35
CA GLY A 339 -8.21 14.47 -32.08
C GLY A 339 -8.27 14.07 -30.61
N TYR A 340 -7.70 14.86 -29.69
CA TYR A 340 -7.80 14.61 -28.25
C TYR A 340 -9.26 14.48 -27.77
N VAL A 341 -9.53 13.46 -26.95
CA VAL A 341 -10.81 13.23 -26.27
C VAL A 341 -10.58 13.18 -24.77
N GLY A 342 -11.20 14.10 -24.03
CA GLY A 342 -11.23 14.11 -22.58
C GLY A 342 -12.43 13.35 -22.02
N GLU A 343 -12.21 12.68 -20.88
CA GLU A 343 -13.24 11.98 -20.13
C GLU A 343 -13.04 12.22 -18.63
N HIS A 344 -14.15 12.48 -17.92
CA HIS A 344 -14.13 12.63 -16.49
C HIS A 344 -15.35 12.01 -15.82
N THR A 345 -15.18 11.52 -14.59
CA THR A 345 -16.26 10.90 -13.82
C THR A 345 -16.53 11.66 -12.54
N GLY A 346 -17.80 11.71 -12.15
CA GLY A 346 -18.26 12.41 -10.97
C GLY A 346 -19.52 11.80 -10.38
N LEU A 347 -20.05 12.47 -9.37
CA LEU A 347 -21.33 12.14 -8.75
C LEU A 347 -22.34 13.24 -9.10
N TRP A 348 -23.60 12.88 -9.25
CA TRP A 348 -24.66 13.85 -9.47
C TRP A 348 -25.80 13.63 -8.49
N THR A 349 -26.50 14.73 -8.23
CA THR A 349 -27.60 14.77 -7.29
C THR A 349 -28.66 15.74 -7.79
N ALA A 350 -29.94 15.38 -7.69
CA ALA A 350 -31.03 16.26 -8.14
C ALA A 350 -32.07 16.45 -7.04
N ASN A 351 -32.56 17.68 -6.91
CA ASN A 351 -33.64 18.06 -6.02
C ASN A 351 -34.56 19.09 -6.71
N GLY A 352 -35.74 18.63 -7.13
CA GLY A 352 -36.66 19.44 -7.94
C GLY A 352 -36.01 19.84 -9.28
N ASN A 353 -35.96 21.15 -9.55
CA ASN A 353 -35.35 21.70 -10.77
C ASN A 353 -33.86 22.01 -10.62
N LYS A 354 -33.22 21.59 -9.52
CA LYS A 354 -31.79 21.78 -9.29
C LYS A 354 -31.05 20.45 -9.46
N LEU A 355 -29.99 20.46 -10.25
CA LEU A 355 -29.05 19.36 -10.42
C LEU A 355 -27.67 19.86 -9.97
N GLN A 356 -26.99 19.09 -9.14
CA GLN A 356 -25.62 19.37 -8.74
C GLN A 356 -24.72 18.22 -9.17
N ILE A 357 -23.61 18.55 -9.82
CA ILE A 357 -22.58 17.62 -10.25
C ILE A 357 -21.31 17.89 -9.46
N LYS A 358 -20.70 16.83 -8.93
CA LYS A 358 -19.45 16.89 -8.17
C LYS A 358 -18.38 16.06 -8.89
N PHE A 359 -17.40 16.75 -9.42
CA PHE A 359 -16.12 16.18 -9.88
C PHE A 359 -15.07 16.33 -8.76
N ASP A 360 -13.91 15.73 -8.95
CA ASP A 360 -12.74 15.89 -8.07
C ASP A 360 -12.23 17.34 -8.03
N TRP A 361 -12.34 18.09 -9.14
CA TRP A 361 -11.90 19.48 -9.21
C TRP A 361 -12.98 20.52 -8.86
N GLY A 362 -14.23 20.11 -8.57
CA GLY A 362 -15.26 21.09 -8.21
C GLY A 362 -16.70 20.58 -8.17
N THR A 363 -17.59 21.48 -7.76
CA THR A 363 -19.05 21.25 -7.71
C THR A 363 -19.75 22.29 -8.57
N TYR A 364 -20.70 21.83 -9.38
CA TYR A 364 -21.35 22.58 -10.43
C TYR A 364 -22.87 22.44 -10.31
N ASP A 365 -23.55 23.57 -10.24
CA ASP A 365 -25.01 23.61 -10.18
C ASP A 365 -25.61 23.86 -11.57
N TYR A 366 -26.68 23.13 -11.86
CA TYR A 366 -27.45 23.15 -13.10
C TYR A 366 -28.92 23.33 -12.75
N GLU A 367 -29.64 23.99 -13.64
CA GLU A 367 -31.09 24.07 -13.64
C GLU A 367 -31.66 23.05 -14.62
N ILE A 368 -32.60 22.23 -14.15
CA ILE A 368 -33.34 21.26 -14.96
C ILE A 368 -34.57 21.95 -15.55
N GLN A 369 -34.68 21.98 -16.87
CA GLN A 369 -35.81 22.55 -17.60
C GLN A 369 -36.32 21.52 -18.62
N GLY A 370 -37.22 20.63 -18.17
CA GLY A 370 -37.76 19.54 -19.00
C GLY A 370 -36.65 18.57 -19.45
N LYS A 371 -36.39 18.51 -20.77
CA LYS A 371 -35.30 17.71 -21.36
C LYS A 371 -33.96 18.46 -21.44
N THR A 372 -33.84 19.63 -20.82
CA THR A 372 -32.63 20.44 -20.90
C THR A 372 -32.00 20.69 -19.54
N LEU A 373 -30.67 20.83 -19.53
CA LEU A 373 -29.89 21.27 -18.38
C LEU A 373 -29.25 22.60 -18.73
N LYS A 374 -29.33 23.57 -17.82
CA LYS A 374 -28.75 24.91 -17.98
C LYS A 374 -27.72 25.15 -16.88
N HIS A 375 -26.51 25.53 -17.25
CA HIS A 375 -25.45 25.93 -16.33
C HIS A 375 -24.94 27.31 -16.70
N THR A 376 -24.59 28.12 -15.70
CA THR A 376 -23.89 29.40 -15.92
C THR A 376 -22.53 29.28 -15.29
N ASP A 377 -21.47 29.40 -16.09
CA ASP A 377 -20.11 29.29 -15.58
C ASP A 377 -19.67 30.56 -14.83
N LYS A 378 -18.44 30.53 -14.28
CA LYS A 378 -17.89 31.65 -13.51
C LYS A 378 -17.70 32.94 -14.34
N GLN A 379 -17.67 32.81 -15.66
CA GLN A 379 -17.53 33.90 -16.62
C GLN A 379 -18.90 34.44 -17.08
N GLY A 380 -20.01 33.85 -16.59
CA GLY A 380 -21.36 34.24 -16.98
C GLY A 380 -21.83 33.62 -18.30
N VAL A 381 -21.07 32.69 -18.89
CA VAL A 381 -21.49 31.98 -20.09
C VAL A 381 -22.51 30.91 -19.71
N VAL A 382 -23.66 30.96 -20.38
CA VAL A 382 -24.74 29.99 -20.20
C VAL A 382 -24.54 28.84 -21.16
N LEU A 383 -24.41 27.63 -20.61
CA LEU A 383 -24.34 26.36 -21.33
C LEU A 383 -25.71 25.67 -21.25
N ILE A 384 -26.25 25.24 -22.39
CA ILE A 384 -27.49 24.48 -22.46
C ILE A 384 -27.21 23.13 -23.07
N TYR A 385 -27.64 22.08 -22.36
CA TYR A 385 -27.55 20.69 -22.79
C TYR A 385 -28.95 20.14 -23.02
N ARG A 386 -29.09 19.19 -23.95
CA ARG A 386 -30.37 18.54 -24.26
C ARG A 386 -30.24 17.02 -24.20
N LYS A 387 -31.20 16.38 -23.55
CA LYS A 387 -31.33 14.93 -23.48
C LYS A 387 -31.63 14.34 -24.87
N GLN A 388 -30.87 13.33 -25.27
CA GLN A 388 -31.13 12.53 -26.47
C GLN A 388 -32.34 11.60 -26.30
#